data_AF-A0A4Z1JPG5-F1
#
_entry.id   AF-A0A4Z1JPG5-F1
#
_cell.length_a   1.000
_cell.length_b   1.000
_cell.length_c   1.000
_cell.angle_alpha   90.00
_cell.angle_beta   90.00
_cell.angle_gamma   90.00
#
_symmetry.space_group_name_H-M   'P 1'
#
loop_
_entity.id
_entity.type
_entity.pdbx_description
1 polymer ?
#
loop_
_entity_poly.entity_id
_entity_poly.type
_entity_poly.pdbx_seq_one_letter_code
_entity_poly.pdbx_strand_id
1 'polypeptide(L)'
;MICADNDALIGYGSDYPYVWLKKLSEGQSPMPTHVAFDAPNQEAVDQFYEIALQNGARDNGPPGIRKEMTRQPYYAAFVSDIDGNNVEAVCVLK
;
A
#
# COMPACT_ATOMS: atom_id res chain seq x y z
N MET A 1 -5.71 1.62 10.15
CA MET A 1 -6.09 0.56 11.11
C MET A 1 -7.30 -0.19 10.53
N ILE A 2 -7.53 -1.46 10.86
CA ILE A 2 -8.78 -2.14 10.48
C ILE A 2 -9.91 -1.55 11.34
N CYS A 3 -10.92 -0.97 10.70
CA CYS A 3 -12.06 -0.33 11.38
C CYS A 3 -13.42 -0.96 10.99
N ALA A 4 -13.43 -1.89 10.04
CA ALA A 4 -14.57 -2.74 9.71
C ALA A 4 -14.07 -4.13 9.31
N ASP A 5 -14.72 -5.17 9.80
CA ASP A 5 -14.36 -6.57 9.53
C ASP A 5 -15.61 -7.44 9.51
N ASN A 6 -15.81 -8.18 8.42
CA ASN A 6 -16.75 -9.28 8.32
C ASN A 6 -16.22 -10.34 7.33
N ASP A 7 -16.92 -11.47 7.23
CA ASP A 7 -16.50 -12.63 6.41
C ASP A 7 -16.24 -12.33 4.91
N ALA A 8 -16.71 -11.19 4.39
CA ALA A 8 -16.59 -10.81 2.99
C ALA A 8 -15.75 -9.55 2.73
N LEU A 9 -15.56 -8.69 3.74
CA LEU A 9 -15.03 -7.33 3.58
C LEU A 9 -14.17 -6.94 4.78
N ILE A 10 -12.98 -6.39 4.49
CA ILE A 10 -12.13 -5.73 5.48
C ILE A 10 -11.97 -4.26 5.08
N GLY A 11 -12.30 -3.36 6.00
CA GLY A 11 -12.18 -1.91 5.83
C GLY A 11 -11.03 -1.34 6.65
N TYR A 12 -10.15 -0.60 5.97
CA TYR A 12 -9.03 0.12 6.56
C TYR A 12 -9.31 1.62 6.61
N GLY A 13 -9.02 2.23 7.75
CA GLY A 13 -9.17 3.67 7.95
C GLY A 13 -8.78 4.11 9.36
N SER A 14 -9.34 5.25 9.77
CA SER A 14 -9.30 5.78 11.13
C SER A 14 -10.64 5.52 11.82
N ASP A 15 -11.54 6.51 11.81
CA ASP A 15 -12.90 6.44 12.37
C ASP A 15 -13.92 5.91 11.34
N TYR A 16 -13.54 5.90 10.07
CA TYR A 16 -14.34 5.43 8.95
C TYR A 16 -13.46 4.70 7.92
N PRO A 17 -13.94 3.64 7.26
CA PRO A 17 -13.17 2.91 6.25
C PRO A 17 -13.05 3.69 4.94
N TYR A 18 -11.81 3.89 4.48
CA TYR A 18 -11.49 4.56 3.22
C TYR A 18 -10.99 3.59 2.14
N VAL A 19 -10.35 2.49 2.55
CA VAL A 19 -9.88 1.44 1.66
C VAL A 19 -10.56 0.13 2.05
N TRP A 20 -11.14 -0.55 1.07
CA TRP A 20 -11.86 -1.80 1.27
C TRP A 20 -11.21 -2.91 0.49
N LEU A 21 -10.92 -4.01 1.20
CA LEU A 21 -10.61 -5.30 0.58
C LEU A 21 -11.87 -6.14 0.59
N LYS A 22 -12.22 -6.69 -0.58
CA LYS A 22 -13.37 -7.57 -0.74
C LYS A 22 -12.88 -8.94 -1.16
N LYS A 23 -13.35 -9.97 -0.45
CA LYS A 23 -13.14 -11.35 -0.86
C LYS A 23 -13.80 -11.58 -2.22
N LEU A 24 -13.02 -12.09 -3.17
CA LEU A 24 -13.53 -12.45 -4.49
C LEU A 24 -14.49 -13.63 -4.39
N SER A 25 -15.49 -13.65 -5.28
CA SER A 25 -16.35 -14.81 -5.45
C SER A 25 -15.55 -15.99 -6.00
N GLU A 26 -16.01 -17.21 -5.71
CA GLU A 26 -15.38 -18.43 -6.22
C GLU A 26 -15.26 -18.40 -7.75
N GLY A 27 -14.09 -18.81 -8.26
CA GLY A 27 -13.80 -18.82 -9.70
C GLY A 27 -13.36 -17.47 -10.28
N GLN A 28 -13.28 -16.40 -9.49
CA GLN A 28 -12.70 -15.13 -9.93
C GLN A 28 -11.21 -15.04 -9.59
N SER A 29 -10.45 -14.45 -10.49
CA SER A 29 -9.03 -14.12 -10.28
C SER A 29 -8.87 -12.66 -9.86
N PRO A 30 -7.93 -12.34 -8.97
CA PRO A 30 -7.60 -10.95 -8.66
C PRO A 30 -7.04 -10.25 -9.89
N MET A 31 -7.37 -8.97 -10.02
CA MET A 31 -6.77 -8.07 -10.99
C MET A 31 -5.77 -7.19 -10.24
N PRO A 32 -4.46 -7.30 -10.53
CA PRO A 32 -3.43 -6.48 -9.89
C PRO A 32 -3.80 -5.00 -9.94
N THR A 33 -3.98 -4.41 -8.76
CA THR A 33 -4.34 -3.01 -8.61
C THR A 33 -3.17 -2.26 -7.99
N HIS A 34 -2.95 -1.03 -8.43
CA HIS A 34 -2.00 -0.14 -7.78
C HIS A 34 -2.73 0.81 -6.84
N VAL A 35 -2.28 0.88 -5.58
CA VAL A 35 -2.80 1.79 -4.57
C VAL A 35 -1.64 2.46 -3.86
N ALA A 36 -1.67 3.79 -3.80
CA ALA A 36 -0.68 4.60 -3.11
C ALA A 36 -1.29 5.29 -1.89
N PHE A 37 -0.60 5.22 -0.76
CA PHE A 37 -0.98 5.87 0.49
C PHE A 37 -0.05 7.05 0.78
N ASP A 38 -0.65 8.20 1.10
CA ASP A 38 0.09 9.38 1.56
C ASP A 38 0.64 9.13 2.97
N ALA A 39 1.97 9.04 3.06
CA ALA A 39 2.71 8.82 4.28
C ALA A 39 3.12 10.17 4.89
N PRO A 40 3.13 10.29 6.24
CA PRO A 40 3.41 11.56 6.89
C PRO A 40 4.88 12.03 6.75
N ASN A 41 5.82 11.11 6.52
CA ASN A 41 7.26 11.36 6.43
C ASN A 41 8.01 10.17 5.81
N GLN A 42 9.33 10.31 5.61
CA GLN A 42 10.18 9.28 5.02
C GLN A 42 10.29 8.05 5.93
N GLU A 43 10.36 8.26 7.25
CA GLU A 43 10.46 7.18 8.23
C GLU A 43 9.23 6.25 8.18
N ALA A 44 8.03 6.80 7.93
CA ALA A 44 6.82 6.01 7.75
C ALA A 44 6.84 5.19 6.45
N VAL A 45 7.49 5.69 5.39
CA VAL A 45 7.70 4.93 4.14
C VAL A 45 8.67 3.77 4.37
N ASP A 46 9.75 4.00 5.10
CA ASP A 46 10.72 2.97 5.47
C ASP A 46 10.07 1.86 6.31
N GLN A 47 9.33 2.25 7.36
CA GLN A 47 8.60 1.33 8.23
C GLN A 47 7.56 0.52 7.46
N PHE A 48 6.80 1.15 6.57
CA PHE A 48 5.85 0.46 5.70
C PHE A 48 6.54 -0.66 4.92
N TYR A 49 7.66 -0.34 4.27
CA TYR A 49 8.40 -1.29 3.44
C TYR A 49 8.94 -2.47 4.26
N GLU A 50 9.62 -2.18 5.38
CA GLU A 50 10.18 -3.21 6.25
C GLU A 50 9.11 -4.17 6.80
N ILE A 51 8.00 -3.62 7.31
CA ILE A 51 6.90 -4.41 7.87
C ILE A 51 6.22 -5.23 6.77
N ALA A 52 6.02 -4.66 5.58
CA ALA A 52 5.40 -5.38 4.48
C ALA A 52 6.22 -6.62 4.07
N LEU A 53 7.55 -6.47 3.94
CA LEU A 53 8.44 -7.59 3.64
C LEU A 53 8.43 -8.66 4.75
N GLN A 54 8.42 -8.25 6.02
CA GLN A 54 8.31 -9.18 7.15
C GLN A 54 7.00 -9.99 7.14
N ASN A 55 5.94 -9.44 6.56
CA ASN A 55 4.63 -10.09 6.44
C ASN A 55 4.42 -10.82 5.10
N GLY A 56 5.49 -11.02 4.32
CA GLY A 56 5.46 -11.84 3.11
C GLY A 56 5.11 -11.11 1.82
N ALA A 57 5.01 -9.77 1.85
CA ALA A 57 5.02 -8.99 0.62
C ALA A 57 6.35 -9.14 -0.11
N ARG A 58 6.35 -8.96 -1.43
CA ARG A 58 7.55 -9.01 -2.25
C ARG A 58 8.06 -7.60 -2.52
N ASP A 59 9.38 -7.45 -2.55
CA ASP A 59 10.00 -6.20 -3.00
C ASP A 59 9.55 -5.88 -4.43
N ASN A 60 9.15 -4.62 -4.63
CA ASN A 60 8.81 -4.07 -5.94
C ASN A 60 9.41 -2.67 -6.14
N GLY A 61 10.33 -2.24 -5.26
CA GLY A 61 10.94 -0.92 -5.28
C GLY A 61 11.30 -0.45 -3.87
N PRO A 62 12.58 -0.52 -3.45
CA PRO A 62 12.99 -0.14 -2.11
C PRO A 62 12.80 1.36 -1.84
N PRO A 63 12.66 1.79 -0.58
CA PRO A 63 12.49 3.19 -0.22
C PRO A 63 13.53 4.10 -0.90
N GLY A 64 13.08 5.22 -1.46
CA GLY A 64 13.98 6.18 -2.07
C GLY A 64 13.29 7.31 -2.82
N ILE A 65 14.10 8.31 -3.20
CA ILE A 65 13.62 9.48 -3.94
C ILE A 65 13.30 9.08 -5.38
N ARG A 66 12.10 9.43 -5.85
CA ARG A 66 11.64 9.30 -7.23
C ARG A 66 11.66 10.68 -7.87
N LYS A 67 12.60 10.87 -8.80
CA LYS A 67 12.82 12.14 -9.51
C LYS A 67 12.08 12.22 -10.86
N GLU A 68 11.66 11.08 -11.38
CA GLU A 68 11.36 10.93 -12.81
C GLU A 68 9.87 11.05 -13.17
N MET A 69 8.97 11.17 -12.18
CA MET A 69 7.52 10.96 -12.42
C MET A 69 6.59 12.08 -11.94
N THR A 70 7.11 13.20 -11.41
CA THR A 70 6.28 14.21 -10.74
C THR A 70 6.81 15.64 -10.92
N ARG A 71 5.94 16.64 -10.67
CA ARG A 71 6.32 18.06 -10.62
C ARG A 71 7.36 18.37 -9.52
N GLN A 72 7.49 17.52 -8.51
CA GLN A 72 8.44 17.62 -7.40
C GLN A 72 8.91 16.23 -6.99
N PRO A 73 10.20 16.04 -6.62
CA PRO A 73 10.68 14.77 -6.11
C PRO A 73 9.86 14.31 -4.90
N TYR A 74 9.50 13.04 -4.86
CA TYR A 74 8.84 12.41 -3.72
C TYR A 74 9.66 11.22 -3.24
N TYR A 75 9.47 10.84 -1.97
CA TYR A 75 10.08 9.66 -1.40
C TYR A 75 9.03 8.56 -1.33
N ALA A 76 9.32 7.37 -1.85
CA ALA A 76 8.37 6.27 -1.89
C ALA A 76 9.02 4.89 -1.84
N ALA A 77 8.21 3.91 -1.43
CA ALA A 77 8.53 2.49 -1.48
C ALA A 77 7.34 1.70 -2.04
N PHE A 78 7.64 0.58 -2.71
CA PHE A 78 6.68 -0.25 -3.42
C PHE A 78 6.85 -1.70 -3.00
N VAL A 79 5.74 -2.37 -2.74
CA VAL A 79 5.70 -3.81 -2.49
C VAL A 79 4.57 -4.45 -3.28
N SER A 80 4.77 -5.70 -3.69
CA SER A 80 3.68 -6.52 -4.21
C SER A 80 3.07 -7.33 -3.06
N ASP A 81 1.76 -7.19 -2.84
CA ASP A 81 1.06 -8.03 -1.86
C ASP A 81 0.87 -9.48 -2.36
N ILE A 82 0.25 -10.31 -1.51
CA ILE A 82 0.05 -11.74 -1.80
C ILE A 82 -0.92 -12.00 -2.97
N ASP A 83 -1.77 -11.03 -3.30
CA ASP A 83 -2.72 -11.08 -4.41
C ASP A 83 -2.14 -10.42 -5.68
N GLY A 84 -0.91 -9.89 -5.60
CA GLY A 84 -0.19 -9.25 -6.70
C GLY A 84 -0.49 -7.77 -6.90
N ASN A 85 -1.17 -7.11 -5.96
CA ASN A 85 -1.39 -5.67 -6.00
C ASN A 85 -0.07 -4.92 -5.75
N ASN A 86 0.14 -3.79 -6.43
CA ASN A 86 1.28 -2.91 -6.19
C ASN A 86 0.89 -1.85 -5.15
N VAL A 87 1.34 -2.03 -3.91
CA VAL A 87 1.05 -1.12 -2.81
C VAL A 87 2.23 -0.17 -2.62
N GLU A 88 1.93 1.13 -2.60
CA GLU A 88 2.91 2.20 -2.43
C GLU A 88 2.64 2.99 -1.16
N ALA A 89 3.70 3.32 -0.43
CA ALA A 89 3.71 4.43 0.51
C ALA A 89 4.54 5.56 -0.08
N VAL A 90 3.99 6.77 -0.09
CA VAL A 90 4.60 7.96 -0.70
C VAL A 90 4.50 9.15 0.22
N CYS A 91 5.58 9.90 0.37
CA CYS A 91 5.54 11.24 0.97
C CYS A 91 6.20 12.26 0.05
N VAL A 92 5.52 13.40 -0.16
CA VAL A 92 6.11 14.54 -0.86
C VAL A 92 7.05 15.28 0.09
N LEU A 93 8.26 15.56 -0.37
CA LEU A 93 9.20 16.41 0.36
C LEU A 93 8.67 17.85 0.28
N LYS A 94 8.14 18.35 1.40
CA LYS A 94 7.66 19.73 1.52
C LYS A 94 8.79 20.70 1.76
#